data_AF-A0A7Z9XK13-F1
#
_entry.id   AF-A0A7Z9XK13-F1
#
_cell.length_a   1.000
_cell.length_b   1.000
_cell.length_c   1.000
_cell.angle_alpha   90.00
_cell.angle_beta   90.00
_cell.angle_gamma   90.00
#
_symmetry.space_group_name_H-M   'P 1'
#
loop_
_entity.id
_entity.type
_entity.pdbx_description
1 polymer ?
#
loop_
_entity_poly.entity_id
_entity_poly.type
_entity_poly.pdbx_seq_one_letter_code
_entity_poly.pdbx_strand_id
1 'polypeptide(L)'
;MKPTPSIPDELLSAYIDRQVSDAEFRRVERALMGDPALQERLEALQSVVHLLQSAPAVVVPRPMTLSEGQVLAAGAHGQGRQGAGFWQRWMPRLAPLATLLAAVLF
;
A
#
# COMPACT_ATOMS: atom_id res chain seq x y z
N MET A 1 -23.17 -18.82 -12.50
CA MET A 1 -21.71 -18.63 -12.39
C MET A 1 -21.40 -18.35 -10.94
N LYS A 2 -20.75 -19.28 -10.22
CA LYS A 2 -20.32 -19.05 -8.84
C LYS A 2 -19.07 -18.15 -8.88
N PRO A 3 -18.95 -17.12 -8.04
CA PRO A 3 -17.71 -16.38 -7.95
C PRO A 3 -16.65 -17.33 -7.37
N THR A 4 -15.70 -17.77 -8.22
CA THR A 4 -14.41 -18.28 -7.74
C THR A 4 -13.87 -17.22 -6.79
N PRO A 5 -13.33 -17.56 -5.60
CA PRO A 5 -12.73 -16.55 -4.73
C PRO A 5 -11.62 -15.86 -5.53
N SER A 6 -11.93 -14.64 -5.99
CA SER A 6 -11.07 -13.88 -6.88
C SER A 6 -9.72 -13.71 -6.21
N ILE A 7 -8.64 -14.01 -6.94
CA ILE A 7 -7.32 -13.59 -6.51
C ILE A 7 -7.36 -12.05 -6.46
N PRO A 8 -7.03 -11.42 -5.31
CA PRO A 8 -7.03 -9.97 -5.20
C PRO A 8 -5.81 -9.37 -5.91
N ASP A 9 -5.92 -8.14 -6.37
CA ASP A 9 -4.87 -7.47 -7.16
C ASP A 9 -3.59 -7.26 -6.35
N GLU A 10 -3.70 -7.11 -5.02
CA GLU A 10 -2.57 -7.05 -4.11
C GLU A 10 -1.75 -8.35 -4.13
N LEU A 11 -2.43 -9.50 -4.23
CA LEU A 11 -1.77 -10.80 -4.29
C LEU A 11 -1.12 -11.05 -5.66
N LEU A 12 -1.73 -10.56 -6.75
CA LEU A 12 -1.10 -10.60 -8.08
C LEU A 12 0.14 -9.72 -8.14
N SER A 13 0.06 -8.52 -7.54
CA SER A 13 1.19 -7.58 -7.48
C SER A 13 2.34 -8.18 -6.67
N ALA A 14 2.04 -8.73 -5.48
CA ALA A 14 3.02 -9.44 -4.67
C ALA A 14 3.61 -10.66 -5.40
N TYR A 15 2.82 -11.38 -6.20
CA TYR A 15 3.29 -12.50 -7.01
C TYR A 15 4.28 -12.06 -8.10
N ILE A 16 4.01 -10.93 -8.80
CA ILE A 16 4.94 -10.33 -9.78
C ILE A 16 6.26 -9.96 -9.10
N ASP A 17 6.20 -9.35 -7.92
CA ASP A 17 7.36 -8.94 -7.14
C ASP A 17 8.07 -10.09 -6.40
N ARG A 18 7.60 -11.34 -6.55
CA ARG A 18 8.10 -12.53 -5.82
C ARG A 18 8.00 -12.41 -4.28
N GLN A 19 7.06 -11.60 -3.78
CA GLN A 19 6.79 -11.35 -2.36
C GLN A 19 5.57 -12.14 -1.85
N VAL A 20 5.49 -13.43 -2.20
CA VAL A 20 4.42 -14.33 -1.77
C VAL A 20 4.99 -15.55 -1.07
N SER A 21 4.23 -16.13 -0.14
CA SER A 21 4.57 -17.44 0.43
C SER A 21 4.39 -18.57 -0.60
N ASP A 22 4.99 -19.74 -0.36
CA ASP A 22 4.82 -20.92 -1.22
C ASP A 22 3.35 -21.35 -1.36
N ALA A 23 2.57 -21.19 -0.30
CA ALA A 23 1.15 -21.53 -0.30
C ALA A 23 0.35 -20.60 -1.22
N GLU A 24 0.65 -19.30 -1.16
CA GLU A 24 0.07 -18.27 -2.02
C GLU A 24 0.51 -18.42 -3.47
N PHE A 25 1.79 -18.68 -3.72
CA PHE A 25 2.31 -18.96 -5.05
C PHE A 25 1.53 -20.10 -5.73
N ARG A 26 1.42 -21.26 -5.05
CA ARG A 26 0.63 -22.40 -5.56
C ARG A 26 -0.84 -22.07 -5.76
N ARG A 27 -1.41 -21.18 -4.94
CA ARG A 27 -2.80 -20.73 -5.08
C ARG A 27 -2.98 -19.89 -6.34
N VAL A 28 -2.07 -18.95 -6.61
CA VAL A 28 -2.08 -18.12 -7.82
C VAL A 28 -1.87 -18.97 -9.07
N GLU A 29 -0.86 -19.85 -9.09
CA GLU A 29 -0.59 -20.78 -10.20
C GLU A 29 -1.83 -21.62 -10.56
N ARG A 30 -2.46 -22.22 -9.54
CA ARG A 30 -3.67 -23.03 -9.76
C ARG A 30 -4.83 -22.20 -10.32
N ALA A 31 -4.96 -20.95 -9.88
CA ALA A 31 -6.00 -20.05 -10.39
C ALA A 31 -5.72 -19.65 -11.84
N LEU A 32 -4.46 -19.34 -12.17
CA LEU A 32 -4.04 -18.99 -13.54
C LEU A 32 -4.31 -20.13 -14.53
N MET A 33 -4.12 -21.40 -14.14
CA MET A 33 -4.41 -22.53 -15.03
C MET A 33 -5.88 -22.64 -15.46
N GLY A 34 -6.81 -22.07 -14.70
CA GLY A 34 -8.25 -22.24 -14.92
C GLY A 34 -9.03 -20.96 -15.25
N ASP A 35 -8.38 -19.79 -15.23
CA ASP A 35 -9.06 -18.49 -15.42
C ASP A 35 -8.32 -17.61 -16.44
N PRO A 36 -8.76 -17.62 -17.72
CA PRO A 36 -8.20 -16.76 -18.76
C PRO A 36 -8.29 -15.26 -18.42
N ALA A 37 -9.36 -14.82 -17.76
CA ALA A 37 -9.50 -13.42 -17.37
C ALA A 37 -8.50 -13.02 -16.27
N LEU A 38 -8.04 -13.98 -15.46
CA LEU A 38 -6.96 -13.75 -14.50
C LEU A 38 -5.60 -13.66 -15.20
N GLN A 39 -5.37 -14.47 -16.24
CA GLN A 39 -4.15 -14.39 -17.06
C GLN A 39 -4.04 -13.02 -17.74
N GLU A 40 -5.11 -12.54 -18.37
CA GLU A 40 -5.16 -11.20 -19.00
C GLU A 40 -4.86 -10.08 -17.98
N ARG A 41 -5.39 -10.19 -16.77
CA ARG A 41 -5.11 -9.22 -15.69
C ARG A 41 -3.65 -9.26 -15.25
N LEU A 42 -3.06 -10.45 -15.11
CA LEU A 42 -1.64 -10.60 -14.77
C LEU A 42 -0.75 -10.00 -15.86
N GLU A 43 -1.04 -10.25 -17.13
CA GLU A 43 -0.30 -9.69 -18.27
C GLU A 43 -0.38 -8.17 -18.30
N ALA A 44 -1.56 -7.60 -18.02
CA ALA A 44 -1.73 -6.15 -17.95
C ALA A 44 -0.87 -5.52 -16.84
N LEU A 45 -0.83 -6.13 -15.65
CA LEU A 45 0.02 -5.66 -14.54
C LEU A 45 1.51 -5.79 -14.88
N GLN A 46 1.93 -6.92 -15.47
CA GLN A 46 3.32 -7.11 -15.90
C GLN A 46 3.76 -6.08 -16.94
N SER A 47 2.87 -5.71 -17.87
CA SER A 47 3.12 -4.65 -18.86
C SER A 47 3.39 -3.30 -18.20
N VAL A 48 2.58 -2.92 -17.21
CA VAL A 48 2.78 -1.67 -16.45
C VAL A 48 4.12 -1.68 -15.70
N VAL A 49 4.44 -2.78 -15.01
CA VAL A 49 5.73 -2.92 -14.29
C VAL A 49 6.89 -2.82 -15.26
N HIS A 50 6.82 -3.49 -16.41
CA HIS A 50 7.85 -3.41 -17.44
C HIS A 50 8.03 -1.98 -17.97
N LEU A 51 6.93 -1.27 -18.23
CA LEU A 51 6.97 0.12 -18.66
C LEU A 51 7.68 1.01 -17.63
N LEU A 52 7.34 0.86 -16.34
CA LEU A 52 7.97 1.62 -15.26
C LEU A 52 9.46 1.29 -15.11
N GLN A 53 9.84 0.02 -15.23
CA GLN A 53 11.25 -0.40 -15.17
C GLN A 53 12.06 0.10 -16.37
N SER A 54 11.42 0.30 -17.52
CA SER A 54 12.04 0.86 -18.73
C SER A 54 12.16 2.38 -18.73
N ALA A 55 11.56 3.06 -17.73
CA ALA A 55 11.57 4.50 -17.67
C ALA A 55 13.01 5.04 -17.46
N PRO A 56 13.38 6.17 -18.08
CA PRO A 56 14.68 6.78 -17.87
C PRO A 56 14.94 7.07 -16.40
N ALA A 57 16.11 6.70 -15.91
CA ALA A 57 16.54 7.06 -14.56
C ALA A 57 16.69 8.60 -14.49
N VAL A 58 15.90 9.24 -13.64
CA VAL A 58 15.99 10.68 -13.40
C VAL A 58 16.90 10.93 -12.20
N VAL A 59 17.95 11.72 -12.39
CA VAL A 59 18.78 12.20 -11.28
C VAL A 59 17.95 13.16 -10.43
N VAL A 60 17.68 12.78 -9.19
CA VAL A 60 16.86 13.61 -8.28
C VAL A 60 17.70 14.84 -7.86
N PRO A 61 17.30 16.07 -8.22
CA PRO A 61 18.17 17.26 -8.04
C PRO A 61 18.39 17.65 -6.57
N ARG A 62 17.54 17.16 -5.66
CA ARG A 62 17.61 17.42 -4.22
C ARG A 62 17.13 16.21 -3.43
N PRO A 63 17.65 16.00 -2.21
CA PRO A 63 17.12 14.98 -1.32
C PRO A 63 15.62 15.22 -1.07
N MET A 64 14.79 14.21 -1.34
CA MET A 64 13.36 14.20 -1.01
C MET A 64 13.12 13.95 0.48
N THR A 65 14.17 13.57 1.20
CA THR A 65 14.19 13.47 2.65
C THR A 65 14.62 14.80 3.24
N LEU A 66 13.84 15.32 4.19
CA LEU A 66 14.31 16.41 5.04
C LEU A 66 15.40 15.88 5.96
N SER A 67 16.49 16.64 6.13
CA SER A 67 17.45 16.33 7.19
C SER A 67 16.85 16.66 8.55
N GLU A 68 17.31 16.01 9.62
CA GLU A 68 16.87 16.31 10.98
C GLU A 68 16.99 17.81 11.31
N GLY A 69 18.09 18.45 10.86
CA GLY A 69 18.28 19.89 10.99
C GLY A 69 17.21 20.73 10.27
N GLN A 70 16.69 20.26 9.13
CA GLN A 70 15.59 20.92 8.42
C GLN A 70 14.24 20.71 9.10
N VAL A 71 14.01 19.55 9.72
CA VAL A 71 12.80 19.28 10.52
C VAL A 71 12.78 20.19 11.76
N LEU A 72 13.92 20.32 12.44
CA LEU A 72 14.08 21.21 13.59
C LEU A 72 13.91 22.69 13.20
N ALA A 73 14.50 23.11 12.09
CA ALA A 73 14.33 24.46 11.56
C ALA A 73 12.88 24.76 11.12
N ALA A 74 12.17 23.78 10.52
CA ALA A 74 10.77 23.93 10.14
C ALA A 74 9.84 24.01 11.37
N GLY A 75 10.13 23.24 12.43
CA GLY A 75 9.40 23.31 13.69
C GLY A 75 9.53 24.68 14.38
N ALA A 76 10.69 25.32 14.28
CA ALA A 76 10.91 26.67 14.82
C ALA A 76 10.10 27.76 14.09
N HIS A 77 9.73 27.54 12.82
CA HIS A 77 8.95 28.49 12.01
C HIS A 77 7.43 28.21 11.99
N GLY A 78 6.97 27.03 12.42
CA GLY A 78 5.58 26.57 12.26
C GLY A 78 4.67 26.68 13.48
N GLN A 79 5.15 27.24 14.60
CA GLN A 79 4.41 27.34 15.87
C GLN A 79 3.33 28.45 15.83
N GLY A 80 2.46 28.43 14.83
CA GLY A 80 1.41 29.41 14.66
C GLY A 80 0.47 29.02 13.53
N ARG A 81 -0.57 28.25 13.86
CA ARG A 81 -1.68 27.76 13.01
C ARG A 81 -1.38 26.44 12.29
N GLN A 82 -2.04 25.37 12.77
CA GLN A 82 -2.74 24.31 12.01
C GLN A 82 -2.47 22.91 12.57
N GLY A 83 -3.34 22.44 13.47
CA GLY A 83 -3.26 21.06 13.99
C GLY A 83 -4.57 20.44 14.44
N ALA A 84 -5.74 21.06 14.17
CA ALA A 84 -7.01 20.57 14.72
C ALA A 84 -8.10 20.22 13.69
N GLY A 85 -7.96 20.58 12.40
CA GLY A 85 -9.09 20.51 11.44
C GLY A 85 -9.01 19.43 10.35
N PHE A 86 -7.84 18.83 10.11
CA PHE A 86 -7.66 17.92 8.96
C PHE A 86 -8.28 16.53 9.21
N TRP A 87 -7.97 15.92 10.36
CA TRP A 87 -8.43 14.57 10.73
C TRP A 87 -9.93 14.53 11.08
N GLN A 88 -10.51 15.63 11.58
CA GLN A 88 -11.95 15.73 11.85
C GLN A 88 -12.81 15.78 10.58
N ARG A 89 -12.22 16.08 9.42
CA ARG A 89 -12.94 16.10 8.13
C ARG A 89 -12.91 14.78 7.37
N TRP A 90 -11.98 13.87 7.69
CA TRP A 90 -11.80 12.59 6.97
C TRP A 90 -12.33 11.36 7.69
N MET A 91 -12.70 11.45 8.97
CA MET A 91 -13.42 10.38 9.67
C MET A 91 -14.45 10.97 10.63
N PRO A 92 -15.73 11.08 10.24
CA PRO A 92 -16.79 11.01 11.22
C PRO A 92 -17.17 9.54 11.40
N ARG A 93 -16.81 8.99 12.58
CA ARG A 93 -17.46 7.85 13.28
C ARG A 93 -16.91 6.44 13.06
N LEU A 94 -15.67 6.20 13.51
CA LEU A 94 -15.28 4.89 14.09
C LEU A 94 -14.58 5.07 15.45
N ALA A 95 -15.14 5.94 16.29
CA ALA A 95 -14.82 6.02 17.71
C ALA A 95 -16.16 5.88 18.46
N PRO A 96 -16.37 4.96 19.43
CA PRO A 96 -15.37 4.21 20.20
C PRO A 96 -15.72 2.73 20.43
N LEU A 97 -14.83 1.79 20.09
CA LEU A 97 -14.85 0.42 20.64
C LEU A 97 -13.43 -0.05 21.05
N ALA A 98 -12.56 0.90 21.41
CA ALA A 98 -11.19 0.63 21.86
C ALA A 98 -10.92 1.21 23.26
N THR A 99 -11.91 1.13 24.16
CA THR A 99 -11.77 1.46 25.59
C THR A 99 -12.17 0.30 26.51
N LEU A 100 -11.91 -0.96 26.13
CA LEU A 100 -12.15 -2.11 27.03
C LEU A 100 -11.03 -3.17 27.09
N LEU A 101 -9.81 -2.86 26.65
CA LEU A 101 -8.69 -3.82 26.75
C LEU A 101 -7.44 -3.25 27.46
N ALA A 102 -7.65 -2.38 28.45
CA ALA A 102 -6.58 -1.85 29.30
C ALA A 102 -6.90 -1.92 30.81
N ALA A 103 -7.72 -2.89 31.25
CA ALA A 103 -8.10 -3.02 32.66
C ALA A 103 -8.20 -4.47 33.17
N VAL A 104 -7.31 -5.38 32.74
CA VAL A 104 -7.18 -6.72 33.36
C VAL A 104 -5.72 -7.08 33.66
N LEU A 105 -4.89 -6.07 33.96
CA LEU A 105 -3.57 -6.28 34.55
C LEU A 105 -3.30 -5.18 35.61
N PHE A 106 -4.10 -5.20 36.68
CA PHE A 106 -3.69 -4.75 38.01
C PHE A 106 -4.53 -5.47 39.07
#